data_AF-Q8EWJ9-F1
#
_entry.id   AF-Q8EWJ9-F1
#
_cell.length_a   1.000
_cell.length_b   1.000
_cell.length_c   1.000
_cell.angle_alpha   90.00
_cell.angle_beta   90.00
_cell.angle_gamma   90.00
#
_symmetry.space_group_name_H-M   'P 1'
#
loop_
_entity.id
_entity.type
_entity.pdbx_description
1 polymer ?
#
loop_
_entity_poly.entity_id
_entity_poly.type
_entity_poly.pdbx_seq_one_letter_code
_entity_poly.pdbx_strand_id
1 'polypeptide(L)'
;MITFKSTAKQKFRIDYNKQFVIEQLFADPKMLDVHVEKIRSVYKDASDNFIRNQIDHIIIKENAFNEVMKYLVELFEFTYDETEVGSFRDKLKTTMTNLNDSQCEDLARKLIQKGLIFKVLARDNKLEVSDDDAKKYLEQYYKTTNNSINEFLNNNEKFDEIKDIILEEKITQWVISKFKISLTIQNILNRQVPVNENAAPQGPAFQGPKA
;
A
#
# COMPACT_ATOMS: atom_id res chain seq x y z
N MET A 1 -9.44 15.75 2.24
CA MET A 1 -10.09 14.44 2.04
C MET A 1 -10.76 14.43 0.69
N ILE A 2 -10.32 13.53 -0.19
CA ILE A 2 -10.88 13.35 -1.54
C ILE A 2 -12.42 13.30 -1.46
N THR A 3 -13.06 14.17 -2.24
CA THR A 3 -14.52 14.17 -2.37
C THR A 3 -14.89 13.14 -3.42
N PHE A 4 -15.49 12.04 -2.97
CA PHE A 4 -16.01 11.00 -3.85
C PHE A 4 -17.43 11.33 -4.33
N LYS A 5 -17.67 11.13 -5.63
CA LYS A 5 -19.02 11.11 -6.22
C LYS A 5 -19.74 9.80 -5.95
N SER A 6 -19.01 8.69 -5.98
CA SER A 6 -19.49 7.38 -5.55
C SER A 6 -19.88 7.39 -4.07
N THR A 7 -20.71 6.44 -3.66
CA THR A 7 -21.20 6.35 -2.28
C THR A 7 -21.06 4.93 -1.73
N ALA A 8 -20.96 4.84 -0.39
CA ALA A 8 -20.97 3.57 0.32
C ALA A 8 -21.96 3.62 1.49
N LYS A 9 -22.72 2.54 1.66
CA LYS A 9 -23.62 2.33 2.80
C LYS A 9 -23.18 1.10 3.56
N GLN A 10 -22.92 1.27 4.85
CA GLN A 10 -22.63 0.13 5.73
C GLN A 10 -23.91 -0.68 5.95
N LYS A 11 -23.91 -1.95 5.50
CA LYS A 11 -25.02 -2.90 5.66
C LYS A 11 -24.99 -3.58 7.03
N PHE A 12 -23.79 -3.92 7.49
CA PHE A 12 -23.58 -4.70 8.69
C PHE A 12 -22.61 -4.00 9.63
N ARG A 13 -22.84 -4.14 10.94
CA ARG A 13 -21.91 -3.62 11.95
C ARG A 13 -20.57 -4.35 11.84
N ILE A 14 -19.48 -3.61 11.99
CA ILE A 14 -18.13 -4.18 12.04
C ILE A 14 -17.97 -4.96 13.33
N ASP A 15 -17.63 -6.24 13.22
CA ASP A 15 -17.26 -7.08 14.37
C ASP A 15 -15.74 -7.04 14.57
N TYR A 16 -15.30 -6.17 15.48
CA TYR A 16 -13.89 -6.04 15.83
C TYR A 16 -13.33 -7.25 16.62
N ASN A 17 -14.16 -8.19 17.06
CA ASN A 17 -13.69 -9.43 17.68
C ASN A 17 -13.27 -10.48 16.64
N LYS A 18 -13.58 -10.25 15.35
CA LYS A 18 -13.15 -11.12 14.26
C LYS A 18 -11.62 -11.24 14.26
N GLN A 19 -11.15 -12.48 14.16
CA GLN A 19 -9.73 -12.78 14.09
C GLN A 19 -9.35 -13.11 12.64
N PHE A 20 -8.18 -12.64 12.23
CA PHE A 20 -7.62 -12.93 10.92
C PHE A 20 -6.40 -13.82 11.08
N VAL A 21 -6.31 -14.83 10.21
CA VAL A 21 -5.16 -15.71 10.11
C VAL A 21 -4.53 -15.48 8.75
N ILE A 22 -3.31 -14.96 8.74
CA ILE A 22 -2.51 -14.80 7.53
C ILE A 22 -1.76 -16.13 7.34
N GLU A 23 -2.23 -16.91 6.38
CA GLU A 23 -1.63 -18.21 6.06
C GLU A 23 -0.47 -18.08 5.07
N GLN A 24 -0.47 -17.02 4.26
CA GLN A 24 0.56 -16.77 3.26
C GLN A 24 0.87 -15.28 3.18
N LEU A 25 2.16 -14.96 3.05
CA LEU A 25 2.61 -13.62 2.69
C LEU A 25 2.77 -13.56 1.17
N PHE A 26 2.06 -12.60 0.57
CA PHE A 26 2.23 -12.22 -0.81
C PHE A 26 3.14 -11.00 -0.89
N ALA A 27 4.15 -11.10 -1.73
CA ALA A 27 5.05 -9.99 -2.05
C ALA A 27 5.39 -10.08 -3.54
N ASP A 28 5.00 -9.08 -4.31
CA ASP A 28 5.38 -8.97 -5.72
C ASP A 28 6.82 -8.45 -5.79
N PRO A 29 7.78 -9.20 -6.37
CA PRO A 29 9.17 -8.78 -6.48
C PRO A 29 9.33 -7.38 -7.10
N LYS A 30 8.51 -7.02 -8.09
CA LYS A 30 8.59 -5.71 -8.72
C LYS A 30 8.16 -4.59 -7.78
N MET A 31 7.17 -4.84 -6.93
CA MET A 31 6.75 -3.89 -5.90
C MET A 31 7.82 -3.75 -4.81
N LEU A 32 8.48 -4.86 -4.45
CA LEU A 32 9.57 -4.83 -3.48
C LEU A 32 10.74 -3.97 -3.97
N ASP A 33 11.12 -4.09 -5.24
CA ASP A 33 12.19 -3.27 -5.82
C ASP A 33 11.85 -1.78 -5.74
N VAL A 34 10.61 -1.40 -6.07
CA VAL A 34 10.12 -0.01 -5.93
C VAL A 34 10.20 0.46 -4.48
N HIS A 35 9.82 -0.37 -3.50
CA HIS A 35 9.94 -0.02 -2.09
C HIS A 35 11.40 0.13 -1.64
N VAL A 36 12.30 -0.75 -2.10
CA VAL A 36 13.73 -0.67 -1.80
C VAL A 36 14.33 0.63 -2.34
N GLU A 37 14.05 0.96 -3.61
CA GLU A 37 14.50 2.21 -4.24
C GLU A 37 13.97 3.43 -3.48
N LYS A 38 12.69 3.41 -3.11
CA LYS A 38 12.07 4.49 -2.34
C LYS A 38 12.74 4.67 -0.98
N ILE A 39 12.99 3.59 -0.24
CA ILE A 39 13.68 3.66 1.06
C ILE A 39 15.10 4.20 0.90
N ARG A 40 15.86 3.71 -0.10
CA ARG A 40 17.22 4.18 -0.37
C ARG A 40 17.29 5.64 -0.80
N SER A 41 16.28 6.15 -1.50
CA SER A 41 16.23 7.56 -1.89
C SER A 41 16.05 8.51 -0.70
N VAL A 42 15.36 8.05 0.36
CA VAL A 42 15.15 8.80 1.60
C VAL A 42 16.31 8.61 2.57
N TYR A 43 16.80 7.38 2.72
CA TYR A 43 17.87 7.01 3.64
C TYR A 43 19.12 6.57 2.87
N LYS A 44 19.89 7.56 2.38
CA LYS A 44 21.02 7.33 1.46
C LYS A 44 22.12 6.42 2.03
N ASP A 45 22.28 6.39 3.36
CA ASP A 45 23.29 5.60 4.07
C ASP A 45 22.70 4.43 4.88
N ALA A 46 21.44 4.05 4.60
CA ALA A 46 20.82 2.92 5.29
C ALA A 46 21.55 1.59 5.00
N SER A 47 21.82 0.82 6.06
CA SER A 47 22.34 -0.55 5.91
C SER A 47 21.32 -1.48 5.26
N ASP A 48 21.79 -2.53 4.60
CA ASP A 48 20.91 -3.53 3.99
C ASP A 48 20.00 -4.22 5.00
N ASN A 49 20.47 -4.42 6.25
CA ASN A 49 19.65 -4.95 7.33
C ASN A 49 18.51 -4.00 7.71
N PHE A 50 18.77 -2.68 7.75
CA PHE A 50 17.71 -1.71 7.97
C PHE A 50 16.66 -1.77 6.86
N ILE A 51 17.11 -1.80 5.60
CA ILE A 51 16.22 -1.86 4.42
C ILE A 51 15.40 -3.14 4.45
N ARG A 52 16.02 -4.30 4.68
CA ARG A 52 15.30 -5.58 4.79
C ARG A 52 14.23 -5.53 5.88
N ASN A 53 14.57 -5.04 7.07
CA ASN A 53 13.58 -4.91 8.14
C ASN A 53 12.40 -4.02 7.74
N GLN A 54 12.64 -2.88 7.08
CA GLN A 54 11.57 -2.01 6.58
C GLN A 54 10.69 -2.72 5.55
N ILE A 55 11.30 -3.49 4.64
CA ILE A 55 10.57 -4.28 3.64
C ILE A 55 9.71 -5.35 4.31
N ASP A 56 10.25 -6.10 5.29
CA ASP A 56 9.49 -7.11 6.03
C ASP A 56 8.28 -6.48 6.75
N HIS A 57 8.47 -5.32 7.36
CA HIS A 57 7.37 -4.56 7.97
C HIS A 57 6.31 -4.14 6.95
N ILE A 58 6.70 -3.69 5.76
CA ILE A 58 5.77 -3.33 4.68
C ILE A 58 4.97 -4.56 4.25
N ILE A 59 5.64 -5.69 3.97
CA ILE A 59 4.99 -6.93 3.53
C ILE A 59 3.95 -7.39 4.55
N ILE A 60 4.34 -7.46 5.84
CA ILE A 60 3.42 -7.90 6.90
C ILE A 60 2.24 -6.94 7.02
N LYS A 61 2.50 -5.63 7.00
CA LYS A 61 1.46 -4.59 7.10
C LYS A 61 0.47 -4.68 5.96
N GLU A 62 0.94 -4.80 4.73
CA GLU A 62 0.09 -4.87 3.54
C GLU A 62 -0.75 -6.13 3.50
N ASN A 63 -0.17 -7.30 3.82
CA ASN A 63 -0.93 -8.55 3.88
C ASN A 63 -2.01 -8.49 4.96
N ALA A 64 -1.67 -8.01 6.16
CA ALA A 64 -2.63 -7.81 7.24
C ALA A 64 -3.76 -6.85 6.85
N PHE A 65 -3.41 -5.70 6.28
CA PHE A 65 -4.39 -4.72 5.83
C PHE A 65 -5.31 -5.28 4.75
N ASN A 66 -4.76 -6.00 3.77
CA ASN A 66 -5.54 -6.57 2.67
C ASN A 66 -6.57 -7.59 3.17
N GLU A 67 -6.20 -8.46 4.12
CA GLU A 67 -7.15 -9.42 4.69
C GLU A 67 -8.28 -8.73 5.46
N VAL A 68 -7.95 -7.70 6.25
CA VAL A 68 -8.96 -6.93 6.96
C VAL A 68 -9.86 -6.15 5.98
N MET A 69 -9.28 -5.56 4.94
CA MET A 69 -10.04 -4.80 3.95
C MET A 69 -11.00 -5.67 3.15
N LYS A 70 -10.66 -6.93 2.83
CA LYS A 70 -11.59 -7.88 2.21
C LYS A 70 -12.86 -8.03 3.06
N TYR A 71 -12.67 -8.28 4.36
CA TYR A 71 -13.79 -8.35 5.31
C TYR A 71 -14.57 -7.04 5.36
N LEU A 72 -13.88 -5.90 5.46
CA LEU A 72 -14.56 -4.60 5.52
C LEU A 72 -15.41 -4.38 4.26
N VAL A 73 -14.91 -4.65 3.05
CA VAL A 73 -15.66 -4.49 1.80
C VAL A 73 -16.99 -5.27 1.81
N GLU A 74 -17.01 -6.48 2.36
CA GLU A 74 -18.23 -7.31 2.46
C GLU A 74 -19.34 -6.65 3.29
N LEU A 75 -18.98 -5.80 4.25
CA LEU A 75 -19.92 -5.12 5.14
C LEU A 75 -20.58 -3.89 4.50
N PHE A 76 -20.14 -3.48 3.32
CA PHE A 76 -20.61 -2.28 2.63
C PHE A 76 -21.34 -2.63 1.32
N GLU A 77 -22.24 -1.74 0.94
CA GLU A 77 -22.85 -1.66 -0.37
C GLU A 77 -22.32 -0.41 -1.06
N PHE A 78 -21.85 -0.55 -2.30
CA PHE A 78 -21.22 0.53 -3.06
C PHE A 78 -22.08 0.89 -4.27
N THR A 79 -22.29 2.19 -4.45
CA THR A 79 -22.87 2.75 -5.66
C THR A 79 -21.80 3.58 -6.35
N TYR A 80 -21.41 3.16 -7.55
CA TYR A 80 -20.35 3.80 -8.31
C TYR A 80 -20.89 4.89 -9.24
N ASP A 81 -20.18 6.01 -9.26
CA ASP A 81 -20.28 6.97 -10.36
C ASP A 81 -19.30 6.52 -11.45
N GLU A 82 -19.83 6.10 -12.60
CA GLU A 82 -19.01 5.57 -13.69
C GLU A 82 -18.10 6.63 -14.34
N THR A 83 -18.42 7.93 -14.20
CA THR A 83 -17.52 9.01 -14.65
C THR A 83 -16.31 9.12 -13.73
N GLU A 84 -16.51 8.92 -12.42
CA GLU A 84 -15.43 8.85 -11.44
C GLU A 84 -14.56 7.61 -11.67
N VAL A 85 -15.18 6.43 -11.85
CA VAL A 85 -14.45 5.19 -12.18
C VAL A 85 -13.59 5.38 -13.43
N GLY A 86 -14.17 5.95 -14.50
CA GLY A 86 -13.44 6.26 -15.74
C GLY A 86 -12.26 7.21 -15.51
N SER A 87 -12.43 8.27 -14.72
CA SER A 87 -11.34 9.21 -14.39
C SER A 87 -10.19 8.54 -13.65
N PHE A 88 -10.49 7.69 -12.67
CA PHE A 88 -9.46 6.92 -11.96
C PHE A 88 -8.76 5.92 -12.88
N ARG A 89 -9.53 5.19 -13.71
CA ARG A 89 -8.98 4.25 -14.69
C ARG A 89 -8.00 4.94 -15.64
N ASP A 90 -8.36 6.11 -16.16
CA ASP A 90 -7.52 6.83 -17.12
C ASP A 90 -6.23 7.35 -16.47
N LYS A 91 -6.28 7.80 -15.20
CA LYS A 91 -5.08 8.12 -14.40
C LYS A 91 -4.20 6.90 -14.12
N LEU A 92 -4.80 5.73 -13.91
CA LEU A 92 -4.05 4.48 -13.71
C LEU A 92 -3.35 4.05 -14.99
N LYS A 93 -3.97 4.20 -16.17
CA LYS A 93 -3.32 3.88 -17.44
C LYS A 93 -2.07 4.72 -17.72
N THR A 94 -2.05 5.99 -17.31
CA THR A 94 -0.89 6.85 -17.51
C THR A 94 0.26 6.54 -16.56
N THR A 95 -0.05 5.96 -15.40
CA THR A 95 0.94 5.66 -14.34
C THR A 95 1.38 4.20 -14.33
N MET A 96 0.53 3.28 -14.77
CA MET A 96 0.75 1.82 -14.77
C MET A 96 0.57 1.27 -16.19
N THR A 97 1.61 1.42 -17.01
CA THR A 97 1.58 1.03 -18.44
C THR A 97 1.50 -0.48 -18.68
N ASN A 98 1.69 -1.28 -17.64
CA ASN A 98 1.65 -2.75 -17.67
C ASN A 98 0.27 -3.34 -17.40
N LEU A 99 -0.75 -2.53 -17.10
CA LEU A 99 -2.11 -2.98 -16.84
C LEU A 99 -3.01 -2.77 -18.05
N ASN A 100 -3.87 -3.74 -18.33
CA ASN A 100 -4.90 -3.58 -19.35
C ASN A 100 -6.12 -2.80 -18.82
N ASP A 101 -7.02 -2.41 -19.73
CA ASP A 101 -8.21 -1.61 -19.41
C ASP A 101 -9.07 -2.20 -18.28
N SER A 102 -9.33 -3.51 -18.32
CA SER A 102 -10.13 -4.21 -17.31
C SER A 102 -9.42 -4.19 -15.95
N GLN A 103 -8.11 -4.41 -15.92
CA GLN A 103 -7.31 -4.38 -14.70
C GLN A 103 -7.27 -2.97 -14.09
N CYS A 104 -7.15 -1.94 -14.92
CA CYS A 104 -7.20 -0.54 -14.48
C CYS A 104 -8.58 -0.18 -13.92
N GLU A 105 -9.66 -0.67 -14.52
CA GLU A 105 -11.02 -0.43 -14.02
C GLU A 105 -11.27 -1.14 -12.68
N ASP A 106 -10.85 -2.40 -12.56
CA ASP A 106 -10.94 -3.14 -11.29
C ASP A 106 -10.15 -2.44 -10.18
N LEU A 107 -8.95 -1.95 -10.49
CA LEU A 107 -8.14 -1.21 -9.54
C LEU A 107 -8.78 0.14 -9.18
N ALA A 108 -9.34 0.85 -10.15
CA ALA A 108 -10.09 2.10 -9.90
C ALA A 108 -11.24 1.87 -8.93
N ARG A 109 -12.05 0.81 -9.13
CA ARG A 109 -13.15 0.47 -8.21
C ARG A 109 -12.65 0.12 -6.82
N LYS A 110 -11.54 -0.63 -6.70
CA LYS A 110 -10.92 -0.94 -5.40
C LYS A 110 -10.41 0.30 -4.67
N LEU A 111 -9.81 1.26 -5.38
CA LEU A 111 -9.37 2.53 -4.80
C LEU A 111 -10.56 3.35 -4.29
N ILE A 112 -11.64 3.42 -5.06
CA ILE A 112 -12.89 4.08 -4.66
C ILE A 112 -13.48 3.39 -3.41
N GLN A 113 -13.56 2.05 -3.39
CA GLN A 113 -14.04 1.30 -2.21
C GLN A 113 -13.21 1.62 -0.97
N LYS A 114 -11.88 1.56 -1.06
CA LYS A 114 -10.98 1.89 0.03
C LYS A 114 -11.23 3.31 0.54
N GLY A 115 -11.27 4.30 -0.36
CA GLY A 115 -11.50 5.70 0.00
C GLY A 115 -12.84 5.93 0.69
N LEU A 116 -13.91 5.29 0.21
CA LEU A 116 -15.23 5.38 0.81
C LEU A 116 -15.31 4.72 2.19
N ILE A 117 -14.72 3.52 2.36
CA ILE A 117 -14.60 2.87 3.67
C ILE A 117 -13.82 3.77 4.63
N PHE A 118 -12.69 4.32 4.18
CA PHE A 118 -11.84 5.19 4.99
C PHE A 118 -12.58 6.44 5.44
N LYS A 119 -13.39 7.05 4.56
CA LYS A 119 -14.26 8.18 4.91
C LYS A 119 -15.25 7.82 6.02
N VAL A 120 -15.87 6.64 5.95
CA VAL A 120 -16.78 6.16 6.99
C VAL A 120 -16.04 5.91 8.30
N LEU A 121 -14.93 5.17 8.26
CA LEU A 121 -14.14 4.86 9.45
C LEU A 121 -13.57 6.11 10.12
N ALA A 122 -13.08 7.07 9.34
CA ALA A 122 -12.55 8.33 9.86
C ALA A 122 -13.63 9.12 10.59
N ARG A 123 -14.81 9.27 9.98
CA ARG A 123 -15.95 9.95 10.59
C ARG A 123 -16.40 9.25 11.87
N ASP A 124 -16.66 7.96 11.81
CA ASP A 124 -17.28 7.20 12.91
C ASP A 124 -16.34 7.07 14.12
N ASN A 125 -15.02 7.11 13.87
CA ASN A 125 -13.99 7.00 14.91
C ASN A 125 -13.27 8.31 15.21
N LYS A 126 -13.74 9.44 14.65
CA LYS A 126 -13.18 10.78 14.84
C LYS A 126 -11.66 10.82 14.54
N LEU A 127 -11.25 10.15 13.47
CA LEU A 127 -9.87 10.18 12.99
C LEU A 127 -9.69 11.41 12.12
N GLU A 128 -8.85 12.32 12.58
CA GLU A 128 -8.51 13.56 11.88
C GLU A 128 -7.00 13.81 11.93
N VAL A 129 -6.53 14.67 11.03
CA VAL A 129 -5.15 15.16 10.97
C VAL A 129 -5.21 16.67 11.08
N SER A 130 -4.60 17.20 12.14
CA SER A 130 -4.50 18.64 12.34
C SER A 130 -3.39 19.23 11.45
N ASP A 131 -3.41 20.55 11.26
CA ASP A 131 -2.33 21.24 10.54
C ASP A 131 -0.98 21.07 11.24
N ASP A 132 -0.98 20.99 12.57
CA ASP A 132 0.23 20.76 13.36
C ASP A 132 0.79 19.35 13.17
N ASP A 133 -0.07 18.34 13.02
CA ASP A 133 0.35 16.98 12.68
C ASP A 133 1.03 16.94 11.31
N ALA A 134 0.44 17.61 10.31
CA ALA A 134 1.00 17.70 8.97
C ALA A 134 2.33 18.46 8.94
N LYS A 135 2.45 19.57 9.67
CA LYS A 135 3.71 20.31 9.81
C LYS A 135 4.79 19.46 10.45
N LYS A 136 4.49 18.77 11.56
CA LYS A 136 5.45 17.87 12.23
C LYS A 136 5.92 16.74 11.31
N TYR A 137 5.00 16.14 10.56
CA TYR A 137 5.32 15.10 9.59
C TYR A 137 6.29 15.62 8.51
N LEU A 138 5.98 16.78 7.91
CA LEU A 138 6.85 17.41 6.92
C LEU A 138 8.21 17.75 7.52
N GLU A 139 8.27 18.38 8.69
CA GLU A 139 9.53 18.71 9.37
C GLU A 139 10.40 17.47 9.60
N GLN A 140 9.80 16.35 10.03
CA GLN A 140 10.54 15.09 10.22
C GLN A 140 11.04 14.51 8.90
N TYR A 141 10.19 14.46 7.88
CA TYR A 141 10.56 13.96 6.56
C TYR A 141 11.73 14.75 5.96
N TYR A 142 11.63 16.09 5.97
CA TYR A 142 12.63 16.96 5.36
C TYR A 142 13.91 17.14 6.17
N LYS A 143 13.87 17.00 7.50
CA LYS A 143 15.08 16.84 8.32
C LYS A 143 15.92 15.64 7.86
N THR A 144 15.26 14.62 7.34
CA THR A 144 15.91 13.37 6.91
C THR A 144 16.38 13.44 5.45
N THR A 145 15.71 14.20 4.58
CA THR A 145 16.00 14.24 3.14
C THR A 145 16.80 15.45 2.65
N ASN A 146 17.07 16.45 3.50
CA ASN A 146 17.82 17.68 3.19
C ASN A 146 17.22 18.51 2.03
N ASN A 147 15.90 18.43 1.82
CA ASN A 147 15.15 19.20 0.82
C ASN A 147 14.37 20.35 1.50
N SER A 148 13.92 21.36 0.74
CA SER A 148 13.18 22.51 1.28
C SER A 148 11.68 22.21 1.45
N ILE A 149 11.12 22.57 2.61
CA ILE A 149 9.70 22.36 2.99
C ILE A 149 8.78 23.45 2.37
N ASN A 150 9.37 24.57 1.92
CA ASN A 150 8.63 25.78 1.54
C ASN A 150 7.64 25.58 0.39
N GLU A 151 7.85 24.58 -0.46
CA GLU A 151 6.94 24.26 -1.57
C GLU A 151 5.59 23.72 -1.07
N PHE A 152 5.57 23.03 0.07
CA PHE A 152 4.37 22.42 0.64
C PHE A 152 3.67 23.35 1.63
N LEU A 153 4.43 24.15 2.40
CA LEU A 153 3.86 25.07 3.39
C LEU A 153 3.17 26.28 2.78
N ASN A 154 3.58 26.69 1.57
CA ASN A 154 3.03 27.86 0.89
C ASN A 154 2.00 27.51 -0.20
N ASN A 155 1.69 26.22 -0.38
CA ASN A 155 0.70 25.74 -1.34
C ASN A 155 -0.36 24.91 -0.60
N ASN A 156 -1.55 25.49 -0.42
CA ASN A 156 -2.65 24.87 0.32
C ASN A 156 -3.09 23.53 -0.28
N GLU A 157 -3.08 23.39 -1.61
CA GLU A 157 -3.47 22.14 -2.28
C GLU A 157 -2.49 21.01 -1.96
N LYS A 158 -1.18 21.28 -2.08
CA LYS A 158 -0.14 20.32 -1.71
C LYS A 158 -0.14 20.01 -0.22
N PHE A 159 -0.47 20.98 0.62
CA PHE A 159 -0.57 20.77 2.07
C PHE A 159 -1.75 19.85 2.43
N ASP A 160 -2.90 20.04 1.78
CA ASP A 160 -4.07 19.19 1.97
C ASP A 160 -3.85 17.76 1.45
N GLU A 161 -3.08 17.57 0.36
CA GLU A 161 -2.64 16.25 -0.09
C GLU A 161 -1.81 15.52 0.97
N ILE A 162 -0.90 16.24 1.66
CA ILE A 162 -0.11 15.67 2.75
C ILE A 162 -1.00 15.25 3.92
N LYS A 163 -1.99 16.08 4.28
CA LYS A 163 -2.97 15.71 5.32
C LYS A 163 -3.74 14.45 4.96
N ASP A 164 -4.13 14.30 3.70
CA ASP A 164 -4.83 13.11 3.20
C ASP A 164 -3.94 11.87 3.26
N ILE A 165 -2.67 11.97 2.89
CA ILE A 165 -1.69 10.86 3.00
C ILE A 165 -1.50 10.43 4.46
N ILE A 166 -1.33 11.39 5.38
CA ILE A 166 -1.15 11.10 6.81
C ILE A 166 -2.42 10.46 7.38
N LEU A 167 -3.59 10.96 7.00
CA LEU A 167 -4.87 10.42 7.45
C LEU A 167 -5.06 8.99 6.95
N GLU A 168 -4.69 8.70 5.70
CA GLU A 168 -4.75 7.37 5.12
C GLU A 168 -3.87 6.36 5.88
N GLU A 169 -2.63 6.72 6.20
CA GLU A 169 -1.74 5.86 7.01
C GLU A 169 -2.29 5.69 8.43
N LYS A 170 -2.82 6.76 9.04
CA LYS A 170 -3.44 6.72 10.38
C LYS A 170 -4.64 5.76 10.42
N ILE A 171 -5.50 5.79 9.40
CA ILE A 171 -6.64 4.88 9.28
C ILE A 171 -6.13 3.45 9.05
N THR A 172 -5.13 3.25 8.20
CA THR A 172 -4.53 1.93 7.93
C THR A 172 -4.01 1.29 9.22
N GLN A 173 -3.23 2.02 10.01
CA GLN A 173 -2.71 1.54 11.29
C GLN A 173 -3.84 1.30 12.29
N TRP A 174 -4.81 2.21 12.35
CA TRP A 174 -5.97 2.05 13.21
C TRP A 174 -6.74 0.77 12.88
N VAL A 175 -7.02 0.51 11.60
CA VAL A 175 -7.71 -0.70 11.12
C VAL A 175 -6.94 -1.94 11.58
N ILE A 176 -5.65 -2.04 11.29
CA ILE A 176 -4.82 -3.18 11.68
C ILE A 176 -4.84 -3.37 13.21
N SER A 177 -4.74 -2.28 13.98
CA SER A 177 -4.73 -2.33 15.45
C SER A 177 -6.04 -2.80 16.09
N LYS A 178 -7.16 -2.70 15.37
CA LYS A 178 -8.49 -3.02 15.89
C LYS A 178 -8.86 -4.49 15.78
N PHE A 179 -8.14 -5.26 14.98
CA PHE A 179 -8.40 -6.68 14.80
C PHE A 179 -7.26 -7.52 15.35
N LYS A 180 -7.59 -8.72 15.83
CA LYS A 180 -6.57 -9.70 16.21
C LYS A 180 -6.09 -10.42 14.96
N ILE A 181 -4.82 -10.23 14.61
CA ILE A 181 -4.20 -10.81 13.43
C ILE A 181 -3.12 -11.78 13.88
N SER A 182 -3.13 -12.99 13.32
CA SER A 182 -2.18 -14.05 13.61
C SER A 182 -1.52 -14.53 12.32
N LEU A 183 -0.23 -14.89 12.40
CA LEU A 183 0.54 -15.40 11.27
C LEU A 183 0.84 -16.87 11.51
N THR A 184 0.47 -17.73 10.56
CA THR A 184 0.77 -19.16 10.65
C THR A 184 2.10 -19.46 9.97
N ILE A 185 3.15 -19.66 10.78
CA ILE A 185 4.53 -19.85 10.30
C ILE A 185 4.71 -21.16 9.50
N GLN A 186 3.92 -22.20 9.77
CA GLN A 186 4.07 -23.53 9.14
C GLN A 186 3.96 -23.50 7.60
N ASN A 187 3.19 -22.56 7.03
CA ASN A 187 3.05 -22.43 5.58
C ASN A 187 4.06 -21.46 4.94
N ILE A 188 4.74 -20.64 5.75
CA ILE A 188 5.73 -19.65 5.28
C ILE A 188 7.08 -20.34 4.99
N LEU A 189 7.41 -21.40 5.73
CA LEU A 189 8.68 -22.13 5.60
C LEU A 189 8.70 -23.16 4.46
N ASN A 190 7.54 -23.56 3.91
CA ASN A 190 7.44 -24.61 2.89
C ASN A 190 7.60 -24.11 1.44
N ARG A 191 7.94 -22.84 1.21
CA ARG A 191 8.28 -22.35 -0.14
C ARG A 191 9.74 -22.67 -0.46
N GLN A 192 9.98 -23.85 -1.03
CA GLN A 192 11.06 -23.97 -2.01
C GLN A 192 10.68 -23.07 -3.19
N VAL A 193 11.59 -22.17 -3.60
CA VAL A 193 11.52 -21.51 -4.90
C VAL A 193 11.30 -22.61 -5.94
N PRO A 194 10.30 -22.55 -6.82
CA PRO A 194 10.22 -23.50 -7.92
C PRO A 194 11.51 -23.32 -8.74
N VAL A 195 12.44 -24.25 -8.58
CA VAL A 195 13.58 -24.38 -9.48
C VAL A 195 12.97 -24.69 -10.83
N ASN A 196 13.07 -23.74 -11.75
CA ASN A 196 12.66 -23.94 -13.12
C ASN A 196 13.60 -25.00 -13.73
N GLU A 197 13.24 -26.28 -13.66
CA GLU A 197 14.02 -27.40 -14.20
C GLU A 197 14.21 -27.34 -15.72
N ASN A 198 13.61 -26.36 -16.40
CA ASN A 198 13.76 -26.15 -17.85
C ASN A 198 14.67 -24.97 -18.24
N ALA A 199 15.36 -24.32 -17.30
CA ALA A 199 16.40 -23.36 -17.65
C ALA A 199 17.72 -24.10 -17.94
N ALA A 200 17.93 -24.47 -19.21
CA ALA A 200 19.22 -24.97 -19.67
C ALA A 200 20.35 -23.99 -19.26
N PRO A 201 21.49 -24.46 -18.74
CA PRO A 201 22.59 -23.59 -18.37
C PRO A 201 23.23 -23.02 -19.64
N GLN A 202 22.89 -21.78 -19.98
CA GLN A 202 23.69 -20.98 -20.92
C GLN A 202 24.90 -20.42 -20.16
N GLY A 203 25.90 -21.27 -19.93
CA GLY A 203 27.25 -20.86 -19.60
C GLY A 203 28.12 -20.84 -20.85
N PRO A 204 29.04 -19.87 -21.02
CA PRO A 204 29.97 -19.88 -22.14
C PRO A 204 30.88 -21.11 -22.04
N ALA A 205 31.02 -21.84 -23.15
CA ALA A 205 31.90 -23.00 -23.25
C ALA A 205 33.35 -22.58 -23.01
N PHE A 206 33.93 -23.02 -21.89
CA PHE A 206 35.35 -22.90 -21.60
C PHE A 206 36.12 -23.81 -22.57
N GLN A 207 36.76 -23.24 -23.58
CA GLN A 207 37.76 -23.97 -24.38
C GLN A 207 39.11 -23.85 -23.67
N GLY A 208 39.53 -24.93 -23.01
CA GLY A 208 40.89 -25.04 -22.48
C GLY A 208 41.93 -25.08 -23.61
N PRO A 209 43.18 -24.67 -23.33
CA PRO A 209 44.24 -24.65 -24.33
C PRO A 209 44.61 -26.07 -24.76
N LYS A 210 44.68 -26.31 -26.06
CA LYS A 210 45.26 -27.54 -26.61
C LYS A 210 46.77 -27.51 -26.41
N ALA A 211 47.31 -28.62 -25.90
CA ALA A 211 48.74 -28.91 -25.81
C ALA A 211 49.39 -28.96 -27.20
#